data_AF-A0ABD1F682-F1
#
_entry.id   AF-A0ABD1F682-F1
#
_cell.length_a   1.000
_cell.length_b   1.000
_cell.length_c   1.000
_cell.angle_alpha   90.00
_cell.angle_beta   90.00
_cell.angle_gamma   90.00
#
_symmetry.space_group_name_H-M   'P 1'
#
loop_
_entity.id
_entity.type
_entity.pdbx_description
1 polymer ?
#
loop_
_entity_poly.entity_id
_entity_poly.type
_entity_poly.pdbx_seq_one_letter_code
_entity_poly.pdbx_strand_id
1 'polypeptide(L)'
;MNRKEVTELICTVCDERQPVQADCRKCGVRFGKYVCLECNLFDDEEKNQFHCQGCGICRIGGAERFFHCKKCNMCLPVQLKNGHKCVENVSRANCPVCLDDIHTSRIPCHIPMCGHLLHRTCFEQLLQAGHYACPICQTSLMDMTQLWKYLDQQVANTPMPPEYKDYIVYILCKDCHKECTVPFHVVGFKCCHCGSYNTCRIKGPVNSRNLELAGGNQPQMGEGSNAANNNNQPQEEAHPADAPAGGPVQ
;
A
#
# COMPACT_ATOMS: atom_id res chain seq x y z
N MET A 1 -18.80 6.95 19.42
CA MET A 1 -18.84 8.28 20.07
C MET A 1 -17.66 9.10 19.58
N ASN A 2 -17.91 10.28 19.02
CA ASN A 2 -16.85 11.17 18.58
C ASN A 2 -16.34 11.99 19.78
N ARG A 3 -15.17 11.60 20.31
CA ARG A 3 -14.56 12.27 21.46
C ARG A 3 -14.32 13.77 21.22
N LYS A 4 -14.11 14.22 19.98
CA LYS A 4 -13.88 15.64 19.67
C LYS A 4 -15.11 16.53 19.85
N GLU A 5 -16.30 15.95 19.87
CA GLU A 5 -17.56 16.69 20.05
C GLU A 5 -17.91 16.89 21.54
N VAL A 6 -17.16 16.26 22.45
CA VAL A 6 -17.35 16.42 23.89
C VAL A 6 -16.92 17.82 24.32
N THR A 7 -17.83 18.59 24.90
CA THR A 7 -17.57 19.96 25.37
C THR A 7 -17.40 20.05 26.89
N GLU A 8 -17.85 19.05 27.63
CA GLU A 8 -17.83 19.02 29.09
C GLU A 8 -17.40 17.65 29.64
N LEU A 9 -16.79 17.66 30.81
CA LEU A 9 -16.37 16.48 31.56
C LEU A 9 -16.72 16.63 33.04
N ILE A 10 -16.66 15.52 33.78
CA ILE A 10 -16.88 15.50 35.23
C ILE A 10 -15.58 15.05 35.91
N CYS A 11 -15.13 15.80 36.91
CA CYS A 11 -13.96 15.42 37.72
C CYS A 11 -14.31 14.23 38.61
N THR A 12 -13.56 13.14 38.52
CA THR A 12 -13.76 11.93 39.34
C THR A 12 -13.30 12.06 40.80
N VAL A 13 -12.61 13.16 41.15
CA VAL A 13 -12.11 13.42 42.51
C VAL A 13 -13.07 14.30 43.32
N CYS A 14 -13.77 15.24 42.68
CA CYS A 14 -14.61 16.23 43.38
C CYS A 14 -16.00 16.46 42.73
N ASP A 15 -16.37 15.62 41.77
CA ASP A 15 -17.65 15.58 41.04
C ASP A 15 -18.04 16.88 40.32
N GLU A 16 -17.08 17.77 40.07
CA GLU A 16 -17.33 19.03 39.38
C GLU A 16 -17.53 18.80 37.88
N ARG A 17 -18.73 19.14 37.39
CA ARG A 17 -19.04 19.23 35.96
C ARG A 17 -18.52 20.53 35.38
N GLN A 18 -17.73 20.45 34.32
CA GLN A 18 -16.96 21.60 33.81
C GLN A 18 -16.63 21.45 32.31
N PRO A 19 -16.26 22.55 31.63
CA PRO A 19 -15.74 22.48 30.26
C PRO A 19 -14.50 21.57 30.16
N VAL A 20 -14.24 21.03 28.97
CA VAL A 20 -13.02 20.27 28.71
C VAL A 20 -11.79 21.17 28.89
N GLN A 21 -10.90 20.76 29.78
CA GLN A 21 -9.63 21.41 30.09
C GLN A 21 -8.66 20.39 30.69
N ALA A 22 -7.39 20.75 30.91
CA ALA A 22 -6.39 19.82 31.42
C ALA A 22 -6.46 19.58 32.94
N ASP A 23 -6.95 20.56 33.69
CA ASP A 23 -6.93 20.57 35.15
C ASP A 23 -8.33 20.92 35.68
N CYS A 24 -8.76 20.30 36.77
CA CYS A 24 -10.06 20.57 37.36
C CYS A 24 -10.16 22.00 37.89
N ARG A 25 -11.17 22.77 37.47
CA ARG A 25 -11.38 24.15 37.93
C ARG A 25 -11.63 24.29 39.44
N LYS A 26 -12.05 23.22 40.11
CA LYS A 26 -12.43 23.24 41.53
C LYS A 26 -11.31 22.74 42.44
N CYS A 27 -10.78 21.54 42.19
CA CYS A 27 -9.77 20.92 43.05
C CYS A 27 -8.35 20.96 42.48
N GLY A 28 -8.16 21.45 41.24
CA GLY A 28 -6.84 21.57 40.61
C GLY A 28 -6.20 20.25 40.16
N VAL A 29 -6.87 19.10 40.33
CA VAL A 29 -6.32 17.82 39.86
C VAL A 29 -6.15 17.83 38.34
N ARG A 30 -5.01 17.36 37.86
CA ARG A 30 -4.76 17.17 36.44
C ARG A 30 -5.43 15.89 35.95
N PHE A 31 -6.16 15.94 34.83
CA PHE A 31 -6.92 14.78 34.33
C PHE A 31 -6.09 13.74 33.57
N GLY A 32 -4.81 14.02 33.31
CA GLY A 32 -3.91 13.12 32.61
C GLY A 32 -2.48 13.62 32.65
N LYS A 33 -1.50 12.73 32.73
CA LYS A 33 -0.09 13.09 32.43
C LYS A 33 0.05 13.64 31.01
N TYR A 34 -0.58 12.97 30.04
CA TYR A 34 -0.75 13.46 28.69
C TYR A 34 -2.19 13.96 28.49
N VAL A 35 -2.33 15.21 28.08
CA VAL A 35 -3.62 15.82 27.74
C VAL A 35 -3.54 16.38 26.32
N CYS A 36 -4.47 15.98 25.47
CA CYS A 36 -4.68 16.57 24.15
C CYS A 36 -6.12 17.04 24.02
N LEU A 37 -6.33 18.36 24.13
CA LEU A 37 -7.63 19.00 24.04
C LEU A 37 -8.20 18.97 22.62
N GLU A 38 -7.36 18.93 21.58
CA GLU A 38 -7.81 18.78 20.19
C GLU A 38 -8.48 17.42 19.91
N CYS A 39 -8.09 16.40 20.68
CA CYS A 39 -8.61 15.05 20.57
C CYS A 39 -9.54 14.66 21.72
N ASN A 40 -9.68 15.53 22.74
CA ASN A 40 -10.24 15.20 24.05
C ASN A 40 -9.69 13.88 24.60
N LEU A 41 -8.36 13.72 24.56
CA LEU A 41 -7.65 12.53 25.05
C LEU A 41 -6.89 12.86 26.34
N PHE A 42 -7.15 12.07 27.37
CA PHE A 42 -6.51 12.14 28.68
C PHE A 42 -5.92 10.76 28.97
N ASP A 43 -4.62 10.67 29.22
CA ASP A 43 -3.90 9.42 29.45
C ASP A 43 -2.85 9.62 30.56
N ASP A 44 -2.83 8.72 31.55
CA ASP A 44 -1.90 8.74 32.69
C ASP A 44 -0.68 7.83 32.52
N GLU A 45 -0.67 7.05 31.44
CA GLU A 45 0.46 6.19 31.08
C GLU A 45 1.47 6.98 30.24
N GLU A 46 2.76 6.71 30.43
CA GLU A 46 3.82 7.33 29.63
C GLU A 46 4.11 6.46 28.39
N LYS A 47 3.50 6.81 27.26
CA LYS A 47 3.66 6.09 25.97
C LYS A 47 4.38 6.94 24.92
N ASN A 48 4.98 8.06 25.35
CA ASN A 48 5.50 9.10 24.47
C ASN A 48 4.43 9.54 23.45
N GLN A 49 3.24 9.88 23.95
CA GLN A 49 2.11 10.30 23.14
C GLN A 49 2.39 11.68 22.53
N PHE A 50 1.92 11.89 21.30
CA PHE A 50 2.00 13.20 20.65
C PHE A 50 0.82 13.41 19.71
N HIS A 51 0.41 14.66 19.54
CA HIS A 51 -0.61 15.02 18.55
C HIS A 51 0.07 15.25 17.20
N CYS A 52 -0.38 14.56 16.15
CA CYS A 52 0.06 14.88 14.80
C CYS A 52 -0.94 15.80 14.12
N GLN A 53 -0.57 17.07 13.94
CA GLN A 53 -1.39 18.08 13.29
C GLN A 53 -1.80 17.68 11.86
N GLY A 54 -0.91 17.03 11.11
CA GLY A 54 -1.21 16.56 9.76
C GLY A 54 -2.26 15.43 9.70
N CYS A 55 -2.33 14.57 10.71
CA CYS A 55 -3.36 13.52 10.78
C CYS A 55 -4.61 13.95 11.59
N GLY A 56 -4.48 14.96 12.45
CA GLY A 56 -5.52 15.36 13.39
C GLY A 56 -5.83 14.32 14.47
N ILE A 57 -4.88 13.43 14.79
CA ILE A 57 -5.03 12.39 15.82
C ILE A 57 -3.75 12.23 16.65
N CYS A 58 -3.93 11.79 17.90
CA CYS A 58 -2.83 11.41 18.78
C CYS A 58 -2.20 10.08 18.34
N ARG A 59 -0.88 10.02 18.34
CA ARG A 59 -0.05 8.84 18.11
C ARG A 59 0.79 8.55 19.37
N ILE A 60 1.43 7.39 19.38
CA ILE A 60 2.30 6.93 20.49
C ILE A 60 3.70 6.61 19.96
N GLY A 61 4.70 6.58 20.84
CA GLY A 61 6.06 6.18 20.50
C GLY A 61 7.05 7.32 20.22
N GLY A 62 6.69 8.57 20.52
CA GLY A 62 7.60 9.73 20.49
C GLY A 62 7.60 10.48 19.16
N ALA A 63 7.34 11.79 19.18
CA ALA A 63 7.24 12.62 17.99
C ALA A 63 8.55 12.62 17.17
N GLU A 64 9.69 12.48 17.82
CA GLU A 64 11.03 12.43 17.24
C GLU A 64 11.29 11.19 16.37
N ARG A 65 10.52 10.12 16.57
CA ARG A 65 10.65 8.86 15.82
C ARG A 65 9.78 8.82 14.58
N PHE A 66 8.89 9.80 14.39
CA PHE A 66 7.97 9.85 13.27
C PHE A 66 8.07 11.17 12.52
N PHE A 67 7.73 11.14 11.23
CA PHE A 67 7.44 12.33 10.46
C PHE A 67 6.08 12.15 9.78
N HIS A 68 5.37 13.26 9.56
CA HIS A 68 4.15 13.23 8.76
C HIS A 68 4.48 13.41 7.28
N CYS A 69 4.16 12.41 6.47
CA CYS A 69 4.23 12.52 5.02
C CYS A 69 2.91 13.08 4.50
N LYS A 70 2.91 14.33 4.02
CA LYS A 70 1.71 15.01 3.52
C LYS A 70 1.06 14.27 2.34
N LYS A 71 1.88 13.76 1.42
CA LYS A 71 1.38 13.04 0.23
C LYS A 71 0.77 11.68 0.60
N CYS A 72 1.41 10.90 1.48
CA CYS A 72 0.80 9.66 2.00
C CYS A 72 -0.37 9.92 2.95
N ASN A 73 -0.47 11.14 3.48
CA ASN A 73 -1.36 11.52 4.57
C ASN A 73 -1.21 10.58 5.78
N MET A 74 0.04 10.34 6.21
CA MET A 74 0.35 9.35 7.24
C MET A 74 1.60 9.69 8.03
N CYS A 75 1.58 9.38 9.33
CA CYS A 75 2.79 9.35 10.16
C CYS A 75 3.62 8.10 9.84
N LEU A 76 4.86 8.28 9.44
CA LEU A 76 5.80 7.22 9.10
C LEU A 76 7.04 7.30 9.98
N PRO A 77 7.70 6.17 10.31
CA PRO A 77 8.98 6.19 11.00
C PRO A 77 10.02 7.03 10.25
N VAL A 78 10.85 7.80 10.97
CA VAL A 78 11.88 8.69 10.37
C VAL A 78 12.85 7.98 9.43
N GLN A 79 13.08 6.68 9.62
CA GLN A 79 13.90 5.84 8.73
C GLN A 79 13.35 5.78 7.29
N LEU A 80 12.05 5.99 7.12
CA LEU A 80 11.38 5.96 5.82
C LEU A 80 11.36 7.31 5.10
N LYS A 81 11.85 8.40 5.73
CA LYS A 81 11.69 9.78 5.22
C LYS A 81 12.10 9.96 3.76
N ASN A 82 13.16 9.26 3.33
CA ASN A 82 13.69 9.34 1.97
C ASN A 82 13.63 8.02 1.19
N GLY A 83 13.02 6.97 1.75
CA GLY A 83 13.09 5.61 1.20
C GLY A 83 11.75 4.95 0.88
N HIS A 84 10.62 5.53 1.32
CA HIS A 84 9.31 4.93 1.04
C HIS A 84 8.77 5.30 -0.34
N LYS A 85 8.09 4.34 -0.97
CA LYS A 85 7.27 4.60 -2.15
C LYS A 85 6.04 5.40 -1.72
N CYS A 86 6.02 6.69 -2.04
CA CYS A 86 4.96 7.58 -1.64
C CYS A 86 3.72 7.42 -2.53
N VAL A 87 2.65 6.84 -1.98
CA VAL A 87 1.35 6.66 -2.65
C VAL A 87 0.35 7.63 -2.01
N GLU A 88 -0.34 8.39 -2.83
CA GLU A 88 -1.23 9.44 -2.37
C GLU A 88 -2.40 8.89 -1.54
N ASN A 89 -2.66 9.50 -0.38
CA ASN A 89 -3.77 9.14 0.53
C ASN A 89 -3.85 7.64 0.88
N VAL A 90 -2.73 6.93 0.83
CA VAL A 90 -2.69 5.47 1.02
C VAL A 90 -3.21 5.01 2.38
N SER A 91 -3.12 5.87 3.41
CA SER A 91 -3.64 5.56 4.74
C SER A 91 -5.17 5.52 4.83
N ARG A 92 -5.89 6.10 3.86
CA ARG A 92 -7.36 6.12 3.81
C ARG A 92 -7.96 4.83 3.23
N ALA A 93 -7.14 3.92 2.74
CA ALA A 93 -7.59 2.60 2.34
C ALA A 93 -7.75 1.69 3.56
N ASN A 94 -8.73 0.80 3.52
CA ASN A 94 -8.87 -0.25 4.52
C ASN A 94 -7.83 -1.35 4.30
N CYS A 95 -7.50 -2.08 5.36
CA CYS A 95 -6.63 -3.24 5.26
C CYS A 95 -7.29 -4.31 4.37
N PRO A 96 -6.60 -4.85 3.34
CA PRO A 96 -7.19 -5.83 2.43
C PRO A 96 -7.46 -7.21 3.08
N VAL A 97 -7.01 -7.42 4.33
CA VAL A 97 -7.16 -8.69 5.05
C VAL A 97 -8.38 -8.65 5.96
N CYS A 98 -8.47 -7.65 6.86
CA CYS A 98 -9.57 -7.54 7.82
C CYS A 98 -10.65 -6.52 7.42
N LEU A 99 -10.41 -5.72 6.38
CA LEU A 99 -11.30 -4.64 5.91
C LEU A 99 -11.49 -3.48 6.89
N ASP A 100 -10.73 -3.43 7.99
CA ASP A 100 -10.73 -2.31 8.93
C ASP A 100 -9.88 -1.14 8.45
N ASP A 101 -10.21 0.05 8.94
CA ASP A 101 -9.51 1.30 8.64
C ASP A 101 -8.04 1.27 9.09
N ILE A 102 -7.14 1.78 8.23
CA ILE A 102 -5.70 1.86 8.53
C ILE A 102 -5.37 3.19 9.22
N HIS A 103 -6.05 4.27 8.87
CA HIS A 103 -5.67 5.62 9.31
C HIS A 103 -5.81 5.82 10.82
N THR A 104 -6.96 5.44 11.36
CA THR A 104 -7.40 5.65 12.74
C THR A 104 -7.16 4.43 13.64
N SER A 105 -6.73 3.31 13.08
CA SER A 105 -6.39 2.12 13.85
C SER A 105 -5.24 2.37 14.82
N ARG A 106 -5.32 1.73 15.98
CA ARG A 106 -4.24 1.66 16.98
C ARG A 106 -3.21 0.59 16.63
N ILE A 107 -3.53 -0.31 15.70
CA ILE A 107 -2.63 -1.36 15.25
C ILE A 107 -1.64 -0.73 14.25
N PRO A 108 -0.32 -0.84 14.47
CA PRO A 108 0.67 -0.33 13.52
C PRO A 108 0.48 -0.93 12.13
N CYS A 109 0.83 -0.17 11.08
CA CYS A 109 0.82 -0.70 9.72
C CYS A 109 2.16 -1.33 9.35
N HIS A 110 2.12 -2.45 8.63
CA HIS A 110 3.22 -2.92 7.80
C HIS A 110 3.21 -2.15 6.48
N ILE A 111 4.39 -1.72 6.02
CA ILE A 111 4.55 -0.88 4.82
C ILE A 111 5.47 -1.63 3.84
N PRO A 112 4.91 -2.46 2.94
CA PRO A 112 5.68 -3.17 1.94
C PRO A 112 6.21 -2.23 0.85
N MET A 113 7.21 -2.68 0.08
CA MET A 113 7.77 -1.92 -1.04
C MET A 113 6.76 -1.61 -2.16
N CYS A 114 5.71 -2.44 -2.30
CA CYS A 114 4.63 -2.17 -3.25
C CYS A 114 3.76 -0.96 -2.84
N GLY A 115 3.79 -0.55 -1.57
CA GLY A 115 3.05 0.58 -1.02
C GLY A 115 1.66 0.23 -0.45
N HIS A 116 1.18 -1.00 -0.63
CA HIS A 116 -0.12 -1.42 -0.12
C HIS A 116 -0.06 -1.75 1.36
N LEU A 117 -0.72 -0.94 2.19
CA LEU A 117 -0.64 -1.05 3.64
C LEU A 117 -1.46 -2.23 4.18
N LEU A 118 -0.94 -2.87 5.23
CA LEU A 118 -1.63 -3.89 6.01
C LEU A 118 -1.49 -3.56 7.49
N HIS A 119 -2.45 -3.93 8.34
CA HIS A 119 -2.16 -3.97 9.77
C HIS A 119 -1.04 -4.98 10.04
N ARG A 120 -0.19 -4.68 11.02
CA ARG A 120 0.95 -5.53 11.37
C ARG A 120 0.51 -6.95 11.72
N THR A 121 -0.58 -7.07 12.49
CA THR A 121 -1.20 -8.35 12.85
C THR A 121 -1.69 -9.12 11.63
N CYS A 122 -2.34 -8.46 10.68
CA CYS A 122 -2.80 -9.08 9.44
C CYS A 122 -1.63 -9.56 8.55
N PHE A 123 -0.55 -8.78 8.49
CA PHE A 123 0.68 -9.19 7.81
C PHE A 123 1.29 -10.44 8.46
N GLU A 124 1.40 -10.47 9.79
CA GLU A 124 1.92 -11.63 10.52
C GLU A 124 1.05 -12.88 10.34
N GLN A 125 -0.28 -12.73 10.36
CA GLN A 125 -1.21 -13.82 10.08
C GLN A 125 -1.08 -14.36 8.65
N LEU A 126 -0.91 -13.49 7.64
CA LEU A 126 -0.64 -13.92 6.27
C LEU A 126 0.64 -14.76 6.19
N LEU A 127 1.73 -14.30 6.81
CA LEU A 127 2.99 -15.03 6.83
C LEU A 127 2.86 -16.39 7.54
N GLN A 128 2.15 -16.43 8.66
CA GLN A 128 1.93 -17.67 9.41
C GLN A 128 1.11 -18.68 8.61
N ALA A 129 0.18 -18.21 7.76
CA ALA A 129 -0.56 -19.03 6.82
C ALA A 129 0.24 -19.42 5.56
N GLY A 130 1.50 -18.99 5.44
CA GLY A 130 2.37 -19.28 4.30
C GLY A 130 2.24 -18.30 3.11
N HIS A 131 1.51 -17.19 3.29
CA HIS A 131 1.31 -16.19 2.25
C HIS A 131 2.29 -15.01 2.42
N TYR A 132 3.32 -14.97 1.58
CA TYR A 132 4.30 -13.87 1.55
C TYR A 132 4.00 -12.79 0.49
N ALA A 133 2.94 -12.97 -0.31
CA ALA A 133 2.60 -12.08 -1.42
C ALA A 133 1.48 -11.10 -1.03
N CYS A 134 1.56 -9.88 -1.55
CA CYS A 134 0.56 -8.84 -1.31
C CYS A 134 -0.81 -9.26 -1.86
N PRO A 135 -1.90 -9.21 -1.07
CA PRO A 135 -3.23 -9.56 -1.55
C PRO A 135 -3.72 -8.68 -2.72
N ILE A 136 -3.21 -7.46 -2.82
CA ILE A 136 -3.65 -6.49 -3.84
C ILE A 136 -2.87 -6.64 -5.15
N CYS A 137 -1.54 -6.80 -5.08
CA CYS A 137 -0.68 -6.74 -6.27
C CYS A 137 0.26 -7.94 -6.44
N GLN A 138 0.24 -8.90 -5.50
CA GLN A 138 1.04 -10.12 -5.52
C GLN A 138 2.57 -9.94 -5.41
N THR A 139 3.09 -8.71 -5.29
CA THR A 139 4.49 -8.44 -4.92
C THR A 139 4.80 -8.97 -3.53
N SER A 140 6.03 -9.46 -3.32
CA SER A 140 6.53 -9.94 -2.03
C SER A 140 6.40 -8.87 -0.93
N LEU A 141 5.91 -9.28 0.25
CA LEU A 141 5.64 -8.38 1.38
C LEU A 141 6.86 -8.14 2.29
N MET A 142 7.92 -8.91 2.12
CA MET A 142 9.14 -8.86 2.94
C MET A 142 10.38 -9.21 2.11
N ASP A 143 11.56 -9.11 2.72
CA ASP A 143 12.80 -9.58 2.09
C ASP A 143 12.77 -11.10 1.93
N MET A 144 12.80 -11.55 0.68
CA MET A 144 12.75 -12.96 0.29
C MET A 144 14.13 -13.50 -0.08
N THR A 145 15.22 -12.73 0.11
CA THR A 145 16.59 -13.10 -0.32
C THR A 145 17.00 -14.49 0.15
N GLN A 146 16.71 -14.85 1.40
CA GLN A 146 17.06 -16.18 1.93
C GLN A 146 16.26 -17.30 1.25
N LEU A 147 14.96 -17.10 1.00
CA LEU A 147 14.13 -18.07 0.29
C LEU A 147 14.61 -18.24 -1.16
N TRP A 148 14.95 -17.15 -1.85
CA TRP A 148 15.46 -17.20 -3.21
C TRP A 148 16.80 -17.94 -3.29
N LYS A 149 17.71 -17.74 -2.33
CA LYS A 149 18.96 -18.51 -2.22
C LYS A 149 18.69 -20.01 -2.00
N TYR A 150 17.70 -20.34 -1.18
CA TYR A 150 17.31 -21.74 -0.99
C TYR A 150 16.78 -22.36 -2.29
N LEU A 151 15.92 -21.65 -3.04
CA LEU A 151 15.41 -22.12 -4.32
C LEU A 151 16.51 -22.27 -5.38
N ASP A 152 17.50 -21.36 -5.40
CA ASP A 152 18.70 -21.52 -6.24
C ASP A 152 19.42 -22.84 -5.97
N GLN A 153 19.59 -23.20 -4.70
CA GLN A 153 20.21 -24.46 -4.32
C GLN A 153 19.35 -25.67 -4.72
N GLN A 154 18.02 -25.58 -4.57
CA GLN A 154 17.11 -26.65 -5.00
C GLN A 154 17.19 -26.87 -6.52
N VAL A 155 17.22 -25.80 -7.31
CA VAL A 155 17.41 -25.87 -8.77
C VAL A 155 18.74 -26.55 -9.12
N ALA A 156 19.84 -26.17 -8.46
CA ALA A 156 21.15 -26.78 -8.72
C ALA A 156 21.19 -28.27 -8.34
N ASN A 157 20.51 -28.66 -7.26
CA ASN A 157 20.49 -30.04 -6.76
C ASN A 157 19.53 -30.96 -7.51
N THR A 158 18.63 -30.41 -8.35
CA THR A 158 17.61 -31.18 -9.07
C THR A 158 17.67 -30.91 -10.58
N PRO A 159 18.80 -31.23 -11.24
CA PRO A 159 18.97 -30.94 -12.67
C PRO A 159 17.84 -31.57 -13.50
N MET A 160 17.30 -30.80 -14.43
CA MET A 160 16.21 -31.26 -15.31
C MET A 160 16.66 -32.45 -16.16
N PRO A 161 15.78 -33.43 -16.44
CA PRO A 161 16.08 -34.53 -17.34
C PRO A 161 16.49 -34.03 -18.74
N PRO A 162 17.35 -34.77 -19.47
CA PRO A 162 17.83 -34.36 -20.78
C PRO A 162 16.72 -33.99 -21.77
N GLU A 163 15.57 -34.68 -21.74
CA GLU A 163 14.43 -34.38 -22.62
C GLU A 163 13.84 -32.97 -22.40
N TYR A 164 14.02 -32.38 -21.21
CA TYR A 164 13.48 -31.07 -20.84
C TYR A 164 14.52 -29.95 -20.80
N LYS A 165 15.81 -30.25 -21.04
CA LYS A 165 16.93 -29.30 -20.90
C LYS A 165 16.77 -28.02 -21.72
N ASP A 166 16.20 -28.15 -22.92
CA ASP A 166 16.03 -27.04 -23.87
C ASP A 166 14.63 -26.43 -23.84
N TYR A 167 13.80 -26.78 -22.86
CA TYR A 167 12.52 -26.11 -22.67
C TYR A 167 12.72 -24.78 -21.97
N ILE A 168 12.05 -23.76 -22.50
CA ILE A 168 12.02 -22.40 -21.94
C ILE A 168 10.59 -22.02 -21.60
N VAL A 169 10.45 -21.10 -20.66
CA VAL A 169 9.19 -20.46 -20.30
C VAL A 169 9.34 -18.95 -20.37
N TYR A 170 8.25 -18.29 -20.73
CA TYR A 170 8.12 -16.85 -20.62
C TYR A 170 7.42 -16.57 -19.29
N ILE A 171 7.99 -15.68 -18.50
CA ILE A 171 7.51 -15.34 -17.16
C ILE A 171 7.29 -13.85 -17.01
N LEU A 172 6.33 -13.47 -16.18
CA LEU A 172 6.21 -12.13 -15.61
C LEU A 172 6.63 -12.19 -14.14
N CYS A 173 7.56 -11.33 -13.73
CA CYS A 173 7.98 -11.23 -12.34
C CYS A 173 7.04 -10.30 -11.56
N LYS A 174 6.45 -10.79 -10.47
CA LYS A 174 5.53 -10.03 -9.60
C LYS A 174 6.23 -9.01 -8.70
N ASP A 175 7.56 -9.10 -8.58
CA ASP A 175 8.35 -8.16 -7.79
C ASP A 175 8.86 -6.99 -8.63
N CYS A 176 9.46 -7.25 -9.79
CA CYS A 176 10.00 -6.18 -10.65
C CYS A 176 9.09 -5.79 -11.82
N HIS A 177 7.98 -6.52 -12.04
CA HIS A 177 7.00 -6.29 -13.10
C HIS A 177 7.57 -6.34 -14.53
N LYS A 178 8.73 -6.99 -14.70
CA LYS A 178 9.35 -7.22 -16.01
C LYS A 178 9.10 -8.65 -16.47
N GLU A 179 8.96 -8.80 -17.76
CA GLU A 179 8.94 -10.11 -18.41
C GLU A 179 10.36 -10.58 -18.73
N CYS A 180 10.58 -11.89 -18.68
CA CYS A 180 11.69 -12.49 -19.41
C CYS A 180 11.50 -13.98 -19.70
N THR A 181 12.37 -14.49 -20.56
CA THR A 181 12.46 -15.90 -20.92
C THR A 181 13.54 -16.58 -20.09
N VAL A 182 13.21 -17.71 -19.48
CA VAL A 182 14.12 -18.47 -18.62
C VAL A 182 13.98 -19.97 -18.88
N PRO A 183 15.00 -20.79 -18.53
CA PRO A 183 14.89 -22.24 -18.62
C PRO A 183 13.72 -22.76 -17.79
N PHE A 184 13.02 -23.76 -18.30
CA PHE A 184 11.98 -24.45 -17.57
C PHE A 184 12.61 -25.29 -16.47
N HIS A 185 12.14 -25.11 -15.23
CA HIS A 185 12.54 -25.91 -14.09
C HIS A 185 11.33 -26.20 -13.19
N VAL A 186 11.23 -27.42 -12.66
CA VAL A 186 10.08 -27.84 -11.83
C VAL A 186 10.00 -27.12 -10.47
N VAL A 187 11.15 -26.73 -9.91
CA VAL A 187 11.25 -25.99 -8.64
C VAL A 187 10.69 -24.56 -8.75
N GLY A 188 10.90 -23.88 -9.87
CA GLY A 188 10.45 -22.50 -10.05
C GLY A 188 11.26 -21.74 -11.09
N PHE A 189 10.83 -20.50 -11.37
CA PHE A 189 11.40 -19.68 -12.43
C PHE A 189 12.03 -18.42 -11.86
N LYS A 190 13.37 -18.36 -11.88
CA LYS A 190 14.14 -17.22 -11.40
C LYS A 190 14.06 -16.06 -12.38
N CYS A 191 13.60 -14.90 -11.93
CA CYS A 191 13.62 -13.69 -12.74
C CYS A 191 15.06 -13.29 -13.08
N CYS A 192 15.33 -13.13 -14.37
CA CYS A 192 16.61 -12.67 -14.91
C CYS A 192 16.97 -11.21 -14.53
N HIS A 193 15.98 -10.38 -14.16
CA HIS A 193 16.17 -8.95 -13.87
C HIS A 193 16.48 -8.66 -12.41
N CYS A 194 15.84 -9.38 -11.48
CA CYS A 194 15.96 -9.12 -10.03
C CYS A 194 16.26 -10.36 -9.19
N GLY A 195 16.34 -11.55 -9.79
CA GLY A 195 16.63 -12.80 -9.09
C GLY A 195 15.48 -13.38 -8.26
N SER A 196 14.32 -12.74 -8.24
CA SER A 196 13.14 -13.23 -7.52
C SER A 196 12.54 -14.47 -8.18
N TYR A 197 12.03 -15.41 -7.37
CA TYR A 197 11.19 -16.53 -7.85
C TYR A 197 9.68 -16.26 -7.70
N ASN A 198 9.27 -15.06 -7.25
CA ASN A 198 7.87 -14.64 -7.24
C ASN A 198 7.42 -14.29 -8.67
N THR A 199 7.23 -15.31 -9.49
CA THR A 199 6.98 -15.19 -10.93
C THR A 199 5.74 -15.97 -11.33
N CYS A 200 5.09 -15.56 -12.42
CA CYS A 200 4.04 -16.33 -13.06
C CYS A 200 4.43 -16.67 -14.49
N ARG A 201 4.08 -17.88 -14.93
CA ARG A 201 4.28 -18.30 -16.32
C ARG A 201 3.21 -17.64 -17.20
N ILE A 202 3.64 -16.90 -18.20
CA ILE A 202 2.76 -16.27 -19.20
C ILE A 202 2.67 -17.10 -20.48
N LYS A 203 3.73 -17.84 -20.85
CA LYS A 203 3.74 -18.74 -22.02
C LYS A 203 4.73 -19.89 -21.84
N GLY A 204 4.48 -21.00 -22.54
CA GLY A 204 5.30 -22.22 -22.51
C GLY A 204 4.84 -23.22 -21.46
N PRO A 205 5.62 -24.30 -21.23
CA PRO A 205 6.98 -24.52 -21.72
C PRO A 205 7.01 -24.81 -23.23
N VAL A 206 8.00 -24.24 -23.94
CA VAL A 206 8.27 -24.51 -25.36
C VAL A 206 9.71 -24.99 -25.52
N ASN A 207 9.93 -25.97 -26.39
CA ASN A 207 11.28 -26.38 -26.73
C ASN A 207 11.94 -25.28 -27.58
N SER A 208 13.03 -24.68 -27.10
CA SER A 208 13.71 -23.58 -27.78
C SER A 208 14.20 -23.98 -29.17
N ARG A 209 14.58 -25.25 -29.36
CA ARG A 209 15.00 -25.79 -30.67
C ARG A 209 13.89 -25.71 -31.73
N ASN A 210 12.63 -25.83 -31.31
CA ASN A 210 11.49 -25.75 -32.21
C ASN A 210 11.15 -24.30 -32.60
N LEU A 211 11.64 -23.31 -31.85
CA LEU A 211 11.48 -21.89 -32.16
C LEU A 211 12.50 -21.43 -33.21
N GLU A 212 13.74 -21.92 -33.12
CA GLU A 212 14.81 -21.60 -34.08
C GLU A 212 14.50 -22.13 -35.49
N LEU A 213 13.83 -23.29 -35.60
CA LEU A 213 13.41 -23.88 -36.87
C LEU A 213 12.24 -23.14 -37.55
N ALA A 214 11.48 -22.32 -36.82
CA ALA A 214 10.35 -21.55 -37.35
C ALA A 214 10.68 -20.07 -37.65
N GLY A 215 11.86 -19.59 -37.23
CA GLY A 215 12.24 -18.16 -37.24
C GLY A 215 12.97 -17.66 -38.49
N GLY A 216 12.85 -18.32 -39.64
CA GLY A 216 13.55 -17.97 -40.90
C GLY A 216 13.13 -16.66 -41.59
N ASN A 217 12.39 -15.75 -40.93
CA ASN A 217 12.14 -14.41 -41.45
C ASN A 217 12.35 -13.37 -40.34
N GLN A 218 13.44 -12.62 -40.45
CA GLN A 218 13.72 -11.46 -39.60
C GLN A 218 12.67 -10.36 -39.84
N PRO A 219 12.15 -9.69 -38.79
CA PRO A 219 11.52 -8.40 -38.97
C PRO A 219 12.62 -7.33 -39.09
N GLN A 220 12.59 -6.58 -40.21
CA GLN A 220 13.36 -5.35 -40.35
C GLN A 220 12.97 -4.36 -39.25
N MET A 221 13.98 -3.90 -38.51
CA MET A 221 13.90 -2.73 -37.65
C MET A 221 13.74 -1.47 -38.52
N GLY A 222 12.52 -0.97 -38.60
CA GLY A 222 12.20 0.31 -39.21
C GLY A 222 12.29 1.44 -38.18
N GLU A 223 13.24 2.34 -38.39
CA GLU A 223 13.26 3.67 -37.79
C GLU A 223 12.05 4.46 -38.30
N GLY A 224 11.34 5.15 -37.40
CA GLY A 224 10.13 5.88 -37.73
C GLY A 224 9.78 6.94 -36.69
N SER A 225 10.50 8.06 -36.79
CA SER A 225 10.03 9.46 -36.63
C SER A 225 8.84 9.78 -35.73
N ASN A 226 9.09 10.72 -34.81
CA ASN A 226 8.13 11.65 -34.21
C ASN A 226 7.09 12.16 -35.22
N ALA A 227 5.82 11.99 -34.90
CA ALA A 227 4.75 12.87 -35.36
C ALA A 227 3.75 13.08 -34.22
N ALA A 228 3.73 14.31 -33.70
CA ALA A 228 2.66 14.80 -32.86
C ALA A 228 1.35 14.75 -33.64
N ASN A 229 0.26 14.33 -33.00
CA ASN A 229 -1.03 14.92 -33.34
C ASN A 229 -1.92 15.07 -32.11
N ASN A 230 -2.41 16.29 -31.99
CA ASN A 230 -3.29 16.81 -30.97
C ASN A 230 -4.75 16.62 -31.45
N ASN A 231 -5.69 16.88 -30.54
CA ASN A 231 -7.15 17.02 -30.73
C ASN A 231 -8.00 15.80 -30.41
N ASN A 232 -8.66 15.87 -29.25
CA ASN A 232 -10.10 15.61 -29.19
C ASN A 232 -10.75 16.62 -28.23
N GLN A 233 -11.52 17.55 -28.80
CA GLN A 233 -12.48 18.40 -28.09
C GLN A 233 -13.79 17.62 -27.87
N PRO A 234 -14.50 17.84 -26.75
CA PRO A 234 -15.88 17.42 -26.58
C PRO A 234 -16.85 18.41 -27.25
N GLN A 235 -17.86 17.90 -27.96
CA GLN A 235 -18.92 18.69 -28.59
C GLN A 235 -20.03 19.00 -27.56
N GLU A 236 -20.36 20.28 -27.46
CA GLU A 236 -21.56 20.83 -26.81
C GLU A 236 -22.78 20.65 -27.73
N GLU A 237 -23.88 20.09 -27.20
CA GLU A 237 -25.21 20.22 -27.82
C GLU A 237 -26.02 21.27 -27.07
N ALA A 238 -26.45 22.28 -27.81
CA ALA A 238 -27.17 23.44 -27.31
C ALA A 238 -28.68 23.19 -27.15
N HIS A 239 -29.21 23.57 -25.99
CA HIS A 239 -30.63 23.74 -25.72
C HIS A 239 -31.18 25.00 -26.44
N PRO A 240 -32.39 24.97 -27.01
CA PRO A 240 -33.12 26.19 -27.33
C PRO A 240 -34.00 26.64 -26.14
N ALA A 241 -34.17 27.95 -26.08
CA ALA A 241 -34.67 28.76 -24.97
C ALA A 241 -36.21 28.77 -24.79
N ASP A 242 -36.61 29.13 -23.57
CA ASP A 242 -37.97 29.41 -23.10
C ASP A 242 -38.67 30.55 -23.87
N ALA A 243 -40.00 30.43 -24.02
CA ALA A 243 -40.92 31.53 -24.30
C ALA A 243 -42.01 31.56 -23.21
N PRO A 244 -42.37 32.72 -22.63
CA PRO A 244 -43.45 32.81 -21.65
C PRO A 244 -44.76 33.18 -22.34
N ALA A 245 -45.86 32.54 -21.94
CA ALA A 245 -47.22 33.00 -22.25
C ALA A 245 -47.99 33.19 -20.93
N GLY A 246 -48.24 34.45 -20.58
CA GLY A 246 -49.13 34.83 -19.49
C GLY A 246 -50.56 35.02 -19.98
N GLY A 247 -51.48 34.24 -19.40
CA GLY A 247 -52.89 34.53 -19.05
C GLY A 247 -53.91 34.90 -20.16
N PRO A 248 -55.18 35.15 -19.79
CA PRO A 248 -56.04 34.53 -18.76
C PRO A 248 -57.25 33.80 -19.43
N VAL A 249 -58.24 33.32 -18.65
CA VAL A 249 -59.71 33.47 -18.89
C VAL A 249 -60.50 32.39 -18.14
N GLN A 250 -61.46 32.87 -17.34
CA GLN A 250 -62.60 32.24 -16.64
C GLN A 250 -62.35 31.54 -15.30
#